data_AF-A0A2D8XJG6-F1
#
_entry.id   AF-A0A2D8XJG6-F1
#
_cell.length_a   1.000
_cell.length_b   1.000
_cell.length_c   1.000
_cell.angle_alpha   90.00
_cell.angle_beta   90.00
_cell.angle_gamma   90.00
#
_symmetry.space_group_name_H-M   'P 1'
#
loop_
_entity.id
_entity.type
_entity.pdbx_description
1 polymer ?
#
loop_
_entity_poly.entity_id
_entity_poly.type
_entity_poly.pdbx_seq_one_letter_code
_entity_poly.pdbx_strand_id
1 'polypeptide(L)'
;MVLDASFHTLSAEGSDWTDTGVSVSAGEEVTLLAQGVFWMSKPLDIRLPPSAALWVRIGDGNVFKVTSNATTIVAGGSGRLRLIAAGPGVWENQQGEFLGGEVPVGPQGELDVAVLKFKGNAADALQDLAAKVEKPLADLLKEGVDHITNPGTPPENWHYLWRLGDGELYQSAEEQDDACIHCTTHEDVGILQIPAERPLTDTLKLKWDWIAHQLPSTLPEDIEPTHDYLSIAVEFDNGLDLTYMWSAALLEDTIFQCPLAWWDERETHWVIRTKKDVGKWLSEERSIRRDYERAIGGDVPEKVVQIWLIANSLFQRGTGKCDYRAIRLVDGDEMLTLC
;
A
#
# COMPACT_ATOMS: atom_id res chain seq x y z
N MET A 1 14.62 -25.03 14.20
CA MET A 1 16.10 -24.83 14.09
C MET A 1 16.39 -24.09 12.79
N VAL A 2 17.18 -23.01 12.83
CA VAL A 2 17.63 -22.28 11.64
C VAL A 2 18.53 -23.18 10.80
N LEU A 3 18.22 -23.37 9.53
CA LEU A 3 19.02 -24.12 8.56
C LEU A 3 20.08 -23.25 7.90
N ASP A 4 19.68 -22.03 7.52
CA ASP A 4 20.51 -21.08 6.83
C ASP A 4 20.17 -19.66 7.32
N ALA A 5 21.19 -18.83 7.45
CA ALA A 5 21.05 -17.44 7.85
C ALA A 5 22.06 -16.58 7.11
N SER A 6 21.60 -15.43 6.64
CA SER A 6 22.46 -14.40 6.05
C SER A 6 22.05 -13.02 6.55
N PHE A 7 23.01 -12.10 6.58
CA PHE A 7 22.83 -10.75 7.11
C PHE A 7 23.35 -9.76 6.07
N HIS A 8 22.54 -8.75 5.77
CA HIS A 8 22.81 -7.80 4.70
C HIS A 8 22.50 -6.39 5.19
N THR A 9 23.31 -5.42 4.76
CA THR A 9 23.01 -4.01 4.90
C THR A 9 22.72 -3.46 3.51
N LEU A 10 21.51 -2.97 3.30
CA LEU A 10 21.05 -2.40 2.03
C LEU A 10 21.19 -0.89 2.11
N SER A 11 21.98 -0.30 1.21
CA SER A 11 22.17 1.15 1.13
C SER A 11 21.18 1.79 0.17
N ALA A 12 20.73 2.99 0.53
CA ALA A 12 19.87 3.83 -0.30
C ALA A 12 20.59 4.47 -1.50
N GLU A 13 21.93 4.46 -1.53
CA GLU A 13 22.74 5.13 -2.57
C GLU A 13 22.78 4.42 -3.94
N GLY A 14 21.80 3.57 -4.22
CA GLY A 14 21.67 2.83 -5.47
C GLY A 14 22.53 1.57 -5.46
N SER A 15 21.89 0.43 -5.22
CA SER A 15 22.50 -0.89 -5.39
C SER A 15 21.70 -1.71 -6.39
N ASP A 16 22.41 -2.52 -7.17
CA ASP A 16 21.80 -3.69 -7.80
C ASP A 16 21.17 -4.58 -6.72
N TRP A 17 20.25 -5.44 -7.13
CA TRP A 17 19.70 -6.48 -6.27
C TRP A 17 20.79 -7.25 -5.50
N THR A 18 20.71 -7.21 -4.17
CA THR A 18 21.60 -7.95 -3.26
C THR A 18 21.21 -9.42 -3.25
N ASP A 19 22.09 -10.28 -3.77
CA ASP A 19 21.93 -11.73 -3.64
C ASP A 19 22.26 -12.21 -2.23
N THR A 20 21.30 -12.84 -1.56
CA THR A 20 21.42 -13.16 -0.15
C THR A 20 22.27 -14.39 0.15
N GLY A 21 22.60 -15.21 -0.86
CA GLY A 21 23.16 -16.54 -0.61
C GLY A 21 22.11 -17.64 -0.46
N VAL A 22 20.90 -17.28 0.01
CA VAL A 22 19.86 -18.22 0.40
C VAL A 22 19.09 -18.71 -0.83
N SER A 23 18.99 -20.03 -0.95
CA SER A 23 18.19 -20.69 -1.99
C SER A 23 16.92 -21.26 -1.39
N VAL A 24 15.80 -20.97 -2.04
CA VAL A 24 14.45 -21.33 -1.58
C VAL A 24 13.78 -22.17 -2.66
N SER A 25 13.03 -23.19 -2.24
CA SER A 25 12.19 -24.02 -3.10
C SER A 25 10.74 -23.59 -2.94
N ALA A 26 9.92 -23.78 -3.97
CA ALA A 26 8.49 -23.54 -3.90
C ALA A 26 7.86 -24.25 -2.67
N GLY A 27 7.07 -23.51 -1.89
CA GLY A 27 6.45 -23.95 -0.65
C GLY A 27 7.32 -23.87 0.61
N GLU A 28 8.61 -23.53 0.51
CA GLU A 28 9.45 -23.28 1.70
C GLU A 28 9.16 -21.91 2.30
N GLU A 29 9.26 -21.83 3.63
CA GLU A 29 9.13 -20.60 4.40
C GLU A 29 10.50 -19.96 4.66
N VAL A 30 10.57 -18.64 4.49
CA VAL A 30 11.72 -17.82 4.86
C VAL A 30 11.23 -16.59 5.62
N THR A 31 11.87 -16.27 6.72
CA THR A 31 11.60 -15.05 7.49
C THR A 31 12.67 -14.01 7.22
N LEU A 32 12.25 -12.78 6.97
CA LEU A 32 13.10 -11.60 6.94
C LEU A 32 12.85 -10.80 8.21
N LEU A 33 13.92 -10.48 8.93
CA LEU A 33 13.91 -9.52 10.02
C LEU A 33 14.65 -8.28 9.54
N ALA A 34 14.00 -7.13 9.59
CA ALA A 34 14.52 -5.90 9.06
C ALA A 34 14.42 -4.75 10.08
N GLN A 35 15.41 -3.88 10.06
CA GLN A 35 15.43 -2.63 10.83
C GLN A 35 16.17 -1.55 10.06
N GLY A 36 16.12 -0.33 10.57
CA GLY A 36 16.73 0.83 9.91
C GLY A 36 15.69 1.66 9.17
N VAL A 37 16.17 2.69 8.48
CA VAL A 37 15.30 3.65 7.79
C VAL A 37 16.01 4.23 6.58
N PHE A 38 15.23 4.46 5.53
CA PHE A 38 15.63 5.18 4.34
C PHE A 38 15.06 6.60 4.38
N TRP A 39 15.93 7.60 4.34
CA TRP A 39 15.52 9.00 4.41
C TRP A 39 15.34 9.58 3.02
N MET A 40 14.09 9.90 2.68
CA MET A 40 13.79 10.76 1.52
C MET A 40 14.17 12.21 1.83
N SER A 41 13.91 12.66 3.07
CA SER A 41 14.31 13.99 3.52
C SER A 41 14.46 14.03 5.04
N LYS A 42 15.71 14.06 5.53
CA LYS A 42 15.98 14.26 6.97
C LYS A 42 15.43 15.58 7.52
N PRO A 43 15.57 16.74 6.83
CA PRO A 43 15.05 18.01 7.34
C PRO A 43 13.53 18.03 7.51
N LEU A 44 12.80 17.27 6.68
CA LEU A 44 11.34 17.16 6.74
C LEU A 44 10.89 15.92 7.54
N ASP A 45 11.84 15.15 8.07
CA ASP A 45 11.60 13.91 8.80
C ASP A 45 10.83 12.84 8.00
N ILE A 46 10.99 12.84 6.67
CA ILE A 46 10.37 11.88 5.75
C ILE A 46 11.30 10.68 5.60
N ARG A 47 10.82 9.53 6.04
CA ARG A 47 11.57 8.28 6.07
C ARG A 47 10.69 7.09 5.69
N LEU A 48 11.33 6.06 5.17
CA LEU A 48 10.73 4.81 4.76
C LEU A 48 11.25 3.70 5.68
N PRO A 49 10.37 3.05 6.47
CA PRO A 49 10.71 1.84 7.20
C PRO A 49 10.84 0.64 6.24
N PRO A 50 11.31 -0.53 6.73
CA PRO A 50 11.32 -1.76 5.94
C PRO A 50 9.99 -2.09 5.26
N SER A 51 8.86 -1.94 5.95
CA SER A 51 7.52 -2.20 5.37
C SER A 51 7.16 -1.30 4.19
N ALA A 52 7.85 -0.18 3.99
CA ALA A 52 7.63 0.73 2.87
C ALA A 52 8.72 0.65 1.79
N ALA A 53 9.90 0.10 2.11
CA ALA A 53 11.07 0.17 1.25
C ALA A 53 11.79 -1.15 0.98
N LEU A 54 11.57 -2.21 1.74
CA LEU A 54 12.25 -3.49 1.54
C LEU A 54 11.47 -4.36 0.54
N TRP A 55 12.11 -4.64 -0.58
CA TRP A 55 11.57 -5.46 -1.66
C TRP A 55 12.38 -6.74 -1.82
N VAL A 56 11.66 -7.79 -2.20
CA VAL A 56 12.18 -9.16 -2.31
C VAL A 56 11.79 -9.72 -3.68
N ARG A 57 12.67 -10.57 -4.22
CA ARG A 57 12.33 -11.48 -5.32
C ARG A 57 13.02 -12.83 -5.13
N ILE A 58 12.41 -13.88 -5.67
CA ILE A 58 12.94 -15.25 -5.62
C ILE A 58 13.10 -15.76 -7.05
N GLY A 59 14.34 -16.06 -7.44
CA GLY A 59 14.65 -16.48 -8.81
C GLY A 59 14.26 -15.41 -9.84
N ASP A 60 13.46 -15.82 -10.83
CA ASP A 60 12.89 -14.96 -11.87
C ASP A 60 11.41 -14.60 -11.59
N GLY A 61 10.95 -14.82 -10.35
CA GLY A 61 9.59 -14.47 -9.93
C GLY A 61 9.37 -12.96 -9.78
N ASN A 62 8.10 -12.58 -9.58
CA ASN A 62 7.71 -11.19 -9.38
C ASN A 62 8.33 -10.59 -8.11
N VAL A 63 8.55 -9.28 -8.14
CA VAL A 63 8.91 -8.51 -6.95
C VAL A 63 7.71 -8.34 -6.03
N PHE A 64 7.98 -8.31 -4.73
CA PHE A 64 6.98 -8.00 -3.72
C PHE A 64 7.65 -7.26 -2.55
N LYS A 65 6.86 -6.45 -1.85
CA LYS A 65 7.27 -5.66 -0.69
C LYS A 65 7.02 -6.47 0.58
N VAL A 66 7.88 -6.35 1.58
CA VAL A 66 7.55 -6.89 2.92
C VAL A 66 6.48 -6.02 3.57
N THR A 67 5.60 -6.61 4.40
CA THR A 67 4.51 -5.88 5.05
C THR A 67 4.86 -5.41 6.46
N SER A 68 5.97 -5.89 7.03
CA SER A 68 6.38 -5.58 8.40
C SER A 68 7.90 -5.65 8.58
N ASN A 69 8.36 -5.37 9.80
CA ASN A 69 9.77 -5.54 10.15
C ASN A 69 10.14 -7.02 10.36
N ALA A 70 9.15 -7.91 10.51
CA ALA A 70 9.33 -9.34 10.64
C ALA A 70 8.33 -10.07 9.74
N THR A 71 8.70 -10.29 8.48
CA THR A 71 7.82 -10.89 7.49
C THR A 71 8.27 -12.31 7.17
N THR A 72 7.33 -13.27 7.20
CA THR A 72 7.56 -14.64 6.74
C THR A 72 6.85 -14.86 5.43
N ILE A 73 7.58 -15.40 4.46
CA ILE A 73 7.11 -15.59 3.09
C ILE A 73 7.09 -17.08 2.79
N VAL A 74 5.99 -17.55 2.22
CA VAL A 74 5.92 -18.85 1.56
C VAL A 74 6.34 -18.66 0.11
N ALA A 75 7.42 -19.29 -0.31
CA ALA A 75 7.94 -19.11 -1.67
C ALA A 75 6.98 -19.68 -2.73
N GLY A 76 6.45 -18.83 -3.61
CA GLY A 76 5.63 -19.28 -4.74
C GLY A 76 6.42 -20.00 -5.85
N GLY A 77 7.74 -19.83 -5.87
CA GLY A 77 8.65 -20.44 -6.84
C GLY A 77 10.02 -20.74 -6.22
N SER A 78 10.85 -21.48 -6.96
CA SER A 78 12.20 -21.85 -6.52
C SER A 78 13.26 -20.90 -7.09
N GLY A 79 14.28 -20.55 -6.31
CA GLY A 79 15.38 -19.72 -6.78
C GLY A 79 16.23 -19.08 -5.68
N ARG A 80 17.11 -18.16 -6.09
CA ARG A 80 17.89 -17.32 -5.18
C ARG A 80 17.03 -16.18 -4.66
N LEU A 81 17.03 -15.98 -3.35
CA LEU A 81 16.38 -14.84 -2.73
C LEU A 81 17.28 -13.61 -2.87
N ARG A 82 16.72 -12.53 -3.42
CA ARG A 82 17.40 -11.25 -3.60
C ARG A 82 16.62 -10.15 -2.93
N LEU A 83 17.34 -9.18 -2.39
CA LEU A 83 16.79 -8.02 -1.69
C LEU A 83 17.18 -6.74 -2.41
N ILE A 84 16.32 -5.74 -2.34
CA ILE A 84 16.65 -4.37 -2.69
C ILE A 84 15.84 -3.45 -1.80
N ALA A 85 16.39 -2.27 -1.55
CA ALA A 85 15.70 -1.26 -0.81
C ALA A 85 15.41 -0.08 -1.74
N ALA A 86 14.14 0.26 -1.87
CA ALA A 86 13.64 1.16 -2.91
C ALA A 86 12.32 1.79 -2.47
N GLY A 87 12.10 3.06 -2.82
CA GLY A 87 10.85 3.75 -2.50
C GLY A 87 9.63 3.11 -3.16
N PRO A 88 8.42 3.33 -2.61
CA PRO A 88 7.19 2.86 -3.25
C PRO A 88 7.04 3.47 -4.65
N GLY A 89 6.51 2.69 -5.59
CA GLY A 89 6.14 3.20 -6.92
C GLY A 89 7.20 3.19 -8.01
N VAL A 90 8.45 2.85 -7.68
CA VAL A 90 9.60 3.00 -8.59
C VAL A 90 9.69 1.96 -9.71
N TRP A 91 8.79 0.97 -9.74
CA TRP A 91 8.88 -0.18 -10.64
C TRP A 91 8.22 0.07 -11.98
N GLU A 92 8.89 -0.15 -13.10
CA GLU A 92 8.28 -0.19 -14.44
C GLU A 92 7.32 -1.39 -14.56
N ASN A 93 7.76 -2.56 -14.10
CA ASN A 93 7.04 -3.83 -14.22
C ASN A 93 7.21 -4.74 -12.99
N GLN A 94 6.46 -5.84 -12.97
CA GLN A 94 6.45 -6.82 -11.88
C GLN A 94 7.76 -7.60 -11.74
N GLN A 95 8.69 -7.51 -12.69
CA GLN A 95 9.99 -8.17 -12.63
C GLN A 95 11.04 -7.35 -11.87
N GLY A 96 10.69 -6.11 -11.47
CA GLY A 96 11.57 -5.25 -10.67
C GLY A 96 12.51 -4.39 -11.50
N GLU A 97 12.14 -4.08 -12.74
CA GLU A 97 12.82 -3.07 -13.53
C GLU A 97 12.40 -1.68 -13.04
N PHE A 98 13.33 -0.73 -12.97
CA PHE A 98 13.04 0.63 -12.52
C PHE A 98 12.39 1.47 -13.63
N LEU A 99 11.46 2.33 -13.24
CA LEU A 99 10.94 3.39 -14.10
C LEU A 99 12.09 4.23 -14.65
N GLY A 100 12.16 4.38 -15.96
CA GLY A 100 13.26 5.10 -16.63
C GLY A 100 14.58 4.32 -16.70
N GLY A 101 14.63 3.09 -16.20
CA GLY A 101 15.78 2.18 -16.32
C GLY A 101 16.95 2.45 -15.36
N GLU A 102 16.82 3.41 -14.45
CA GLU A 102 17.86 3.77 -13.48
C GLU A 102 17.35 3.65 -12.04
N VAL A 103 18.22 3.24 -11.12
CA VAL A 103 17.90 3.24 -9.69
C VAL A 103 17.76 4.68 -9.21
N PRO A 104 16.64 5.08 -8.57
CA PRO A 104 16.47 6.45 -8.10
C PRO A 104 17.60 6.88 -7.15
N VAL A 105 18.31 7.93 -7.53
CA VAL A 105 19.31 8.59 -6.69
C VAL A 105 18.59 9.53 -5.72
N GLY A 106 18.94 9.54 -4.44
CA GLY A 106 18.39 10.55 -3.53
C GLY A 106 18.32 10.17 -2.05
N PRO A 107 17.82 8.98 -1.69
CA PRO A 107 17.64 8.66 -0.29
C PRO A 107 18.98 8.34 0.40
N GLN A 108 19.07 8.65 1.69
CA GLN A 108 20.22 8.29 2.55
C GLN A 108 19.79 7.29 3.60
N GLY A 109 20.72 6.48 4.08
CA GLY A 109 20.47 5.53 5.16
C GLY A 109 20.56 4.09 4.70
N GLU A 110 20.26 3.21 5.62
CA GLU A 110 20.53 1.78 5.51
C GLU A 110 19.39 0.98 6.13
N LEU A 111 19.10 -0.18 5.53
CA LEU A 111 18.28 -1.22 6.14
C LEU A 111 19.18 -2.42 6.45
N ASP A 112 19.18 -2.85 7.70
CA ASP A 112 19.79 -4.12 8.10
C ASP A 112 18.74 -5.21 7.97
N VAL A 113 19.06 -6.28 7.24
CA VAL A 113 18.15 -7.39 6.97
C VAL A 113 18.83 -8.72 7.31
N ALA A 114 18.20 -9.48 8.19
CA ALA A 114 18.52 -10.88 8.42
C ALA A 114 17.54 -11.76 7.64
N VAL A 115 18.05 -12.70 6.85
CA VAL A 115 17.25 -13.71 6.14
C VAL A 115 17.43 -15.03 6.85
N LEU A 116 16.34 -15.61 7.33
CA LEU A 116 16.32 -16.83 8.13
C LEU A 116 15.50 -17.91 7.43
N LYS A 117 16.16 -19.02 7.08
CA LYS A 117 15.50 -20.21 6.57
C LYS A 117 15.48 -21.28 7.65
N PHE A 118 14.31 -21.88 7.91
CA PHE A 118 14.13 -22.83 9.00
C PHE A 118 13.94 -24.26 8.52
N LYS A 119 14.23 -25.21 9.41
CA LYS A 119 13.79 -26.59 9.28
C LYS A 119 12.40 -26.71 9.89
N GLY A 120 11.41 -27.09 9.10
CA GLY A 120 10.02 -27.17 9.54
C GLY A 120 9.30 -25.84 9.37
N ASN A 121 8.26 -25.62 10.18
CA ASN A 121 7.47 -24.39 10.14
C ASN A 121 8.20 -23.22 10.84
N ALA A 122 8.09 -22.02 10.26
CA ALA A 122 8.73 -20.81 10.73
C ALA A 122 8.16 -20.31 12.06
N ALA A 123 6.84 -20.39 12.30
CA ALA A 123 6.23 -19.91 13.54
C ALA A 123 6.81 -20.62 14.77
N ASP A 124 6.90 -21.95 14.75
CA ASP A 124 7.52 -22.73 15.83
C ASP A 124 8.98 -22.31 16.06
N ALA A 125 9.73 -22.11 14.96
CA ALA A 125 11.13 -21.73 15.04
C ALA A 125 11.35 -20.30 15.58
N LEU A 126 10.48 -19.35 15.20
CA LEU A 126 10.49 -17.98 15.70
C LEU A 126 10.08 -17.93 17.18
N GLN A 127 9.05 -18.69 17.59
CA GLN A 127 8.67 -18.81 19.01
C GLN A 127 9.82 -19.35 19.87
N ASP A 128 10.47 -20.42 19.40
CA ASP A 128 11.63 -21.02 20.06
C ASP A 128 12.82 -20.06 20.19
N LEU A 129 13.03 -19.21 19.19
CA LEU A 129 14.10 -18.20 19.20
C LEU A 129 13.73 -17.04 20.14
N ALA A 130 12.49 -16.56 20.10
CA ALA A 130 11.99 -15.47 20.93
C ALA A 130 12.13 -15.78 22.43
N ALA A 131 11.99 -17.06 22.82
CA ALA A 131 12.17 -17.51 24.20
C ALA A 131 13.64 -17.51 24.68
N LYS A 132 14.62 -17.39 23.77
CA LYS A 132 16.05 -17.53 24.06
C LYS A 132 16.85 -16.24 23.93
N VAL A 133 16.23 -15.17 23.41
CA VAL A 133 16.88 -13.87 23.18
C VAL A 133 16.23 -12.78 24.03
N GLU A 134 16.95 -11.68 24.23
CA GLU A 134 16.44 -10.52 24.95
C GLU A 134 15.73 -9.53 24.01
N LYS A 135 15.05 -8.54 24.60
CA LYS A 135 14.49 -7.40 23.87
C LYS A 135 15.63 -6.53 23.30
N PRO A 136 15.43 -5.88 22.13
CA PRO A 136 14.19 -5.81 21.36
C PRO A 136 13.95 -6.99 20.40
N LEU A 137 14.96 -7.84 20.14
CA LEU A 137 14.85 -8.94 19.18
C LEU A 137 13.73 -9.94 19.53
N ALA A 138 13.54 -10.21 20.83
CA ALA A 138 12.44 -11.07 21.28
C ALA A 138 11.05 -10.54 20.92
N ASP A 139 10.87 -9.21 20.87
CA ASP A 139 9.59 -8.60 20.51
C ASP A 139 9.39 -8.65 18.99
N LEU A 140 10.43 -8.38 18.19
CA LEU A 140 10.40 -8.50 16.73
C LEU A 140 10.11 -9.94 16.26
N LEU A 141 10.67 -10.94 16.93
CA LEU A 141 10.38 -12.35 16.60
C LEU A 141 8.93 -12.73 16.93
N LYS A 142 8.35 -12.16 17.99
CA LYS A 142 6.93 -12.38 18.34
C LYS A 142 6.00 -11.71 17.34
N GLU A 143 6.33 -10.50 16.89
CA GLU A 143 5.62 -9.83 15.79
C GLU A 143 5.61 -10.75 14.55
N GLY A 144 6.76 -11.33 14.18
CA GLY A 144 6.82 -12.28 13.08
C GLY A 144 5.96 -13.54 13.27
N VAL A 145 5.81 -14.04 14.49
CA VAL A 145 4.88 -15.14 14.81
C VAL A 145 3.42 -14.69 14.68
N ASP A 146 3.11 -13.50 15.16
CA ASP A 146 1.76 -12.95 15.12
C ASP A 146 1.32 -12.74 13.66
N HIS A 147 2.21 -12.29 12.77
CA HIS A 147 1.91 -12.13 11.34
C HIS A 147 1.72 -13.48 10.61
N ILE A 148 2.38 -14.56 11.05
CA ILE A 148 2.12 -15.90 10.49
C ILE A 148 0.77 -16.45 10.97
N THR A 149 0.46 -16.25 12.24
CA THR A 149 -0.74 -16.85 12.86
C THR A 149 -2.01 -16.04 12.64
N ASN A 150 -1.88 -14.73 12.43
CA ASN A 150 -2.96 -13.79 12.15
C ASN A 150 -2.59 -12.93 10.92
N PRO A 151 -2.44 -13.54 9.72
CA PRO A 151 -2.05 -12.80 8.54
C PRO A 151 -3.12 -11.76 8.19
N GLY A 152 -2.69 -10.52 7.96
CA GLY A 152 -3.54 -9.52 7.33
C GLY A 152 -3.89 -10.00 5.93
N THR A 153 -5.17 -10.25 5.67
CA THR A 153 -5.66 -10.59 4.33
C THR A 153 -6.55 -9.47 3.82
N PRO A 154 -6.35 -9.02 2.56
CA PRO A 154 -7.25 -8.05 1.98
C PRO A 154 -8.67 -8.65 1.88
N PRO A 155 -9.71 -7.79 1.87
CA PRO A 155 -11.08 -8.23 1.66
C PRO A 155 -11.27 -9.07 0.39
N GLU A 156 -12.28 -9.94 0.38
CA GLU A 156 -12.53 -10.86 -0.74
C GLU A 156 -12.67 -10.09 -2.07
N ASN A 157 -11.97 -10.56 -3.12
CA ASN A 157 -11.89 -9.94 -4.45
C ASN A 157 -11.14 -8.61 -4.53
N TRP A 158 -10.69 -8.06 -3.41
CA TRP A 158 -9.79 -6.92 -3.37
C TRP A 158 -8.34 -7.39 -3.38
N HIS A 159 -7.46 -6.61 -4.02
CA HIS A 159 -6.03 -6.90 -4.08
C HIS A 159 -5.22 -5.61 -4.04
N TYR A 160 -4.00 -5.67 -3.50
CA TYR A 160 -3.12 -4.50 -3.48
C TYR A 160 -2.55 -4.19 -4.86
N LEU A 161 -2.38 -2.90 -5.16
CA LEU A 161 -1.65 -2.46 -6.35
C LEU A 161 -0.19 -2.93 -6.25
N TRP A 162 0.18 -3.88 -7.10
CA TRP A 162 1.51 -4.51 -7.10
C TRP A 162 2.67 -3.51 -7.12
N ARG A 163 2.48 -2.34 -7.74
CA ARG A 163 3.49 -1.28 -7.88
C ARG A 163 3.87 -0.64 -6.54
N LEU A 164 2.96 -0.66 -5.56
CA LEU A 164 3.21 -0.26 -4.17
C LEU A 164 3.47 -1.47 -3.24
N GLY A 165 3.27 -2.68 -3.76
CA GLY A 165 3.43 -3.93 -3.04
C GLY A 165 2.23 -4.27 -2.17
N ASP A 166 2.28 -5.44 -1.54
CA ASP A 166 1.29 -5.86 -0.57
C ASP A 166 1.32 -4.95 0.68
N GLY A 167 0.25 -5.00 1.46
CA GLY A 167 0.12 -4.28 2.71
C GLY A 167 -0.84 -4.98 3.66
N GLU A 168 -0.97 -4.42 4.86
CA GLU A 168 -1.91 -4.90 5.89
C GLU A 168 -2.85 -3.77 6.35
N LEU A 169 -2.93 -2.69 5.58
CA LEU A 169 -3.71 -1.48 5.90
C LEU A 169 -5.22 -1.73 5.87
N TYR A 170 -5.69 -2.68 5.07
CA TYR A 170 -7.10 -2.94 4.82
C TYR A 170 -7.49 -4.34 5.27
N GLN A 171 -8.60 -4.43 6.00
CA GLN A 171 -9.13 -5.68 6.54
C GLN A 171 -10.63 -5.75 6.28
N SER A 172 -11.15 -6.95 6.05
CA SER A 172 -12.60 -7.19 6.07
C SER A 172 -13.14 -6.84 7.43
N ALA A 173 -14.28 -6.16 7.46
CA ALA A 173 -15.05 -6.00 8.68
C ALA A 173 -15.71 -7.32 9.09
N GLU A 174 -15.96 -7.52 10.38
CA GLU A 174 -16.70 -8.70 10.85
C GLU A 174 -18.18 -8.61 10.42
N GLU A 175 -18.89 -9.75 10.31
CA GLU A 175 -20.31 -9.76 9.87
C GLU A 175 -21.25 -8.89 10.74
N GLN A 176 -20.82 -8.55 11.97
CA GLN A 176 -21.58 -7.75 12.92
C GLN A 176 -21.27 -6.25 12.81
N ASP A 177 -20.24 -5.89 12.05
CA ASP A 177 -19.84 -4.51 11.86
C ASP A 177 -20.74 -3.81 10.85
N ASP A 178 -20.95 -2.53 11.10
CA ASP A 178 -21.66 -1.65 10.18
C ASP A 178 -20.83 -1.31 8.93
N ALA A 179 -19.54 -1.68 8.90
CA ALA A 179 -18.61 -1.48 7.79
C ALA A 179 -18.45 -2.78 6.98
N CYS A 180 -17.88 -2.69 5.78
CA CYS A 180 -17.39 -3.88 5.06
C CYS A 180 -15.86 -3.93 5.00
N ILE A 181 -15.18 -2.77 5.05
CA ILE A 181 -13.72 -2.66 5.01
C ILE A 181 -13.27 -1.66 6.06
N HIS A 182 -12.34 -2.09 6.90
CA HIS A 182 -11.57 -1.24 7.81
C HIS A 182 -10.24 -0.85 7.19
N CYS A 183 -9.86 0.40 7.34
CA CYS A 183 -8.56 0.92 6.94
C CYS A 183 -7.86 1.54 8.17
N THR A 184 -6.67 1.05 8.48
CA THR A 184 -5.73 1.71 9.41
C THR A 184 -4.37 1.84 8.74
N THR A 185 -3.84 3.06 8.69
CA THR A 185 -2.52 3.34 8.12
C THR A 185 -1.66 4.11 9.12
N HIS A 186 -0.37 3.80 9.16
CA HIS A 186 0.62 4.53 9.94
C HIS A 186 2.02 4.29 9.38
N GLU A 187 2.71 5.36 8.98
CA GLU A 187 4.05 5.27 8.37
C GLU A 187 4.09 4.30 7.15
N ASP A 188 2.97 4.20 6.45
CA ASP A 188 2.77 3.27 5.33
C ASP A 188 1.90 3.92 4.23
N VAL A 189 1.88 3.26 3.08
CA VAL A 189 1.07 3.59 1.91
C VAL A 189 0.56 2.31 1.24
N GLY A 190 -0.71 2.31 0.84
CA GLY A 190 -1.32 1.21 0.12
C GLY A 190 -2.49 1.65 -0.75
N ILE A 191 -2.62 0.99 -1.90
CA ILE A 191 -3.78 1.10 -2.78
C ILE A 191 -4.41 -0.29 -2.87
N LEU A 192 -5.67 -0.39 -2.49
CA LEU A 192 -6.48 -1.61 -2.59
C LEU A 192 -7.44 -1.48 -3.76
N GLN A 193 -7.45 -2.45 -4.67
CA GLN A 193 -8.17 -2.40 -5.94
C GLN A 193 -9.20 -3.53 -6.03
N ILE A 194 -10.34 -3.22 -6.64
CA ILE A 194 -11.33 -4.22 -7.06
C ILE A 194 -11.71 -3.99 -8.53
N PRO A 195 -11.73 -5.03 -9.39
CA PRO A 195 -12.22 -4.92 -10.75
C PRO A 195 -13.68 -4.45 -10.78
N ALA A 196 -13.97 -3.42 -11.58
CA ALA A 196 -15.27 -2.78 -11.61
C ALA A 196 -15.67 -2.32 -13.02
N GLU A 197 -15.29 -3.09 -14.04
CA GLU A 197 -15.45 -2.70 -15.44
C GLU A 197 -16.89 -2.30 -15.80
N ARG A 198 -17.10 -1.05 -16.21
CA ARG A 198 -18.41 -0.52 -16.65
C ARG A 198 -18.25 0.57 -17.71
N PRO A 199 -19.06 0.58 -18.78
CA PRO A 199 -19.06 1.67 -19.75
C PRO A 199 -19.27 3.03 -19.06
N LEU A 200 -18.52 4.05 -19.47
CA LEU A 200 -18.63 5.39 -18.90
C LEU A 200 -19.82 6.14 -19.53
N THR A 201 -21.02 5.84 -19.06
CA THR A 201 -22.26 6.48 -19.52
C THR A 201 -22.53 7.80 -18.78
N ASP A 202 -23.48 8.60 -19.29
CA ASP A 202 -23.93 9.83 -18.63
C ASP A 202 -24.65 9.55 -17.28
N THR A 203 -25.12 8.33 -17.09
CA THR A 203 -25.91 7.91 -15.93
C THR A 203 -25.13 7.09 -14.91
N LEU A 204 -23.91 6.64 -15.25
CA LEU A 204 -23.03 5.91 -14.34
C LEU A 204 -22.66 6.75 -13.13
N LYS A 205 -22.90 6.19 -11.95
CA LYS A 205 -22.60 6.79 -10.65
C LYS A 205 -21.81 5.86 -9.75
N LEU A 206 -20.86 6.43 -9.02
CA LEU A 206 -20.27 5.79 -7.85
C LEU A 206 -21.07 6.22 -6.61
N LYS A 207 -21.48 5.25 -5.80
CA LYS A 207 -22.11 5.46 -4.50
C LYS A 207 -21.31 4.73 -3.44
N TRP A 208 -21.15 5.32 -2.27
CA TRP A 208 -20.51 4.68 -1.14
C TRP A 208 -20.85 5.40 0.15
N ASP A 209 -20.67 4.69 1.25
CA ASP A 209 -20.69 5.23 2.58
C ASP A 209 -19.28 5.13 3.17
N TRP A 210 -18.87 6.13 3.93
CA TRP A 210 -17.57 6.13 4.61
C TRP A 210 -17.57 7.00 5.86
N ILE A 211 -16.60 6.72 6.73
CA ILE A 211 -16.30 7.51 7.93
C ILE A 211 -14.79 7.61 8.07
N ALA A 212 -14.28 8.83 8.23
CA ALA A 212 -12.92 9.02 8.74
C ALA A 212 -13.01 9.15 10.27
N HIS A 213 -12.36 8.24 11.00
CA HIS A 213 -12.20 8.33 12.45
C HIS A 213 -11.02 9.23 12.83
N GLN A 214 -9.97 9.19 12.01
CA GLN A 214 -8.75 9.95 12.19
C GLN A 214 -8.09 10.20 10.84
N LEU A 215 -7.67 11.44 10.56
CA LEU A 215 -6.92 11.76 9.35
C LEU A 215 -5.41 11.61 9.61
N PRO A 216 -4.62 11.11 8.65
CA PRO A 216 -3.18 10.94 8.79
C PRO A 216 -2.41 12.26 8.70
N SER A 217 -2.99 13.28 8.06
CA SER A 217 -2.39 14.61 7.90
C SER A 217 -2.94 15.64 8.91
N THR A 218 -2.14 16.66 9.20
CA THR A 218 -2.60 17.91 9.83
C THR A 218 -2.38 19.15 8.96
N LEU A 219 -1.83 18.95 7.75
CA LEU A 219 -1.41 19.97 6.80
C LEU A 219 -2.15 19.81 5.46
N PRO A 220 -2.16 20.83 4.58
CA PRO A 220 -2.68 20.71 3.23
C PRO A 220 -1.95 19.60 2.45
N GLU A 221 -2.72 18.75 1.78
CA GLU A 221 -2.23 17.52 1.16
C GLU A 221 -1.79 17.69 -0.30
N ASP A 222 -1.73 18.91 -0.83
CA ASP A 222 -1.54 19.20 -2.25
C ASP A 222 -0.06 19.31 -2.71
N ILE A 223 0.88 18.94 -1.84
CA ILE A 223 2.31 18.87 -2.16
C ILE A 223 2.93 17.58 -1.61
N GLU A 224 3.99 17.09 -2.25
CA GLU A 224 4.62 15.79 -1.93
C GLU A 224 4.93 15.61 -0.42
N PRO A 225 5.58 16.55 0.29
CA PRO A 225 5.95 16.36 1.69
C PRO A 225 4.80 16.22 2.69
N THR A 226 3.57 16.50 2.28
CA THR A 226 2.39 16.49 3.15
C THR A 226 1.23 15.68 2.56
N HIS A 227 1.49 14.89 1.52
CA HIS A 227 0.50 14.15 0.74
C HIS A 227 -0.02 12.89 1.45
N ASP A 228 -0.45 13.03 2.72
CA ASP A 228 -1.04 11.96 3.52
C ASP A 228 -2.56 12.10 3.55
N TYR A 229 -3.29 11.06 3.14
CA TYR A 229 -4.75 11.14 2.99
C TYR A 229 -5.44 9.77 3.04
N LEU A 230 -6.77 9.80 3.06
CA LEU A 230 -7.67 8.64 2.94
C LEU A 230 -8.67 8.95 1.82
N SER A 231 -8.86 8.02 0.89
CA SER A 231 -9.71 8.24 -0.29
C SER A 231 -10.31 6.98 -0.91
N ILE A 232 -11.22 7.21 -1.84
CA ILE A 232 -11.71 6.25 -2.84
C ILE A 232 -11.49 6.84 -4.23
N ALA A 233 -11.07 6.03 -5.20
CA ALA A 233 -10.80 6.47 -6.56
C ALA A 233 -11.47 5.61 -7.62
N VAL A 234 -11.62 6.19 -8.82
CA VAL A 234 -12.09 5.52 -10.03
C VAL A 234 -10.98 5.54 -11.06
N GLU A 235 -10.54 4.37 -11.51
CA GLU A 235 -9.59 4.22 -12.60
C GLU A 235 -10.32 4.06 -13.95
N PHE A 236 -9.79 4.70 -14.99
CA PHE A 236 -10.32 4.68 -16.35
C PHE A 236 -9.41 3.89 -17.30
N ASP A 237 -9.96 3.45 -18.43
CA ASP A 237 -9.22 2.66 -19.44
C ASP A 237 -8.14 3.43 -20.21
N ASN A 238 -8.09 4.75 -20.07
CA ASN A 238 -7.00 5.59 -20.57
C ASN A 238 -5.82 5.69 -19.57
N GLY A 239 -5.90 5.01 -18.42
CA GLY A 239 -4.85 4.97 -17.41
C GLY A 239 -4.82 6.17 -16.47
N LEU A 240 -5.82 7.06 -16.53
CA LEU A 240 -6.02 8.13 -15.56
C LEU A 240 -6.95 7.66 -14.44
N ASP A 241 -6.91 8.35 -13.31
CA ASP A 241 -7.80 8.10 -12.18
C ASP A 241 -8.26 9.40 -11.50
N LEU A 242 -9.48 9.34 -10.94
CA LEU A 242 -10.08 10.43 -10.17
C LEU A 242 -10.31 9.98 -8.73
N THR A 243 -9.63 10.65 -7.80
CA THR A 243 -9.59 10.32 -6.38
C THR A 243 -10.44 11.28 -5.56
N TYR A 244 -11.48 10.78 -4.89
CA TYR A 244 -12.30 11.53 -3.94
C TYR A 244 -11.73 11.39 -2.52
N MET A 245 -11.22 12.47 -1.95
CA MET A 245 -10.44 12.41 -0.71
C MET A 245 -11.05 13.18 0.48
N TRP A 246 -10.68 12.74 1.67
CA TRP A 246 -10.74 13.54 2.89
C TRP A 246 -9.53 14.48 2.97
N SER A 247 -9.75 15.69 3.47
CA SER A 247 -8.72 16.69 3.70
C SER A 247 -8.70 17.20 5.15
N ALA A 248 -7.51 17.39 5.70
CA ALA A 248 -7.26 18.01 6.99
C ALA A 248 -7.28 19.54 6.93
N ALA A 249 -6.96 20.14 5.77
CA ALA A 249 -6.76 21.59 5.65
C ALA A 249 -7.20 22.24 4.33
N LEU A 250 -7.20 21.52 3.20
CA LEU A 250 -7.75 22.00 1.93
C LEU A 250 -9.27 22.19 2.00
N LEU A 251 -9.79 23.15 1.24
CA LEU A 251 -11.22 23.41 1.11
C LEU A 251 -11.93 22.28 0.36
N GLU A 252 -13.21 22.05 0.67
CA GLU A 252 -14.07 21.22 -0.18
C GLU A 252 -14.16 21.83 -1.58
N ASP A 253 -14.26 20.95 -2.58
CA ASP A 253 -14.20 21.26 -4.01
C ASP A 253 -12.84 21.75 -4.54
N THR A 254 -11.77 21.71 -3.73
CA THR A 254 -10.41 21.82 -4.25
C THR A 254 -10.09 20.59 -5.12
N ILE A 255 -9.62 20.85 -6.34
CA ILE A 255 -9.14 19.84 -7.30
C ILE A 255 -7.66 20.13 -7.58
N PHE A 256 -6.82 19.11 -7.50
CA PHE A 256 -5.39 19.23 -7.78
C PHE A 256 -4.82 17.94 -8.37
N GLN A 257 -3.72 18.04 -9.09
CA GLN A 257 -3.00 16.88 -9.63
C GLN A 257 -2.11 16.28 -8.53
N CYS A 258 -2.01 14.94 -8.49
CA CYS A 258 -1.13 14.26 -7.53
C CYS A 258 0.29 14.84 -7.59
N PRO A 259 0.92 15.16 -6.44
CA PRO A 259 2.25 15.76 -6.44
C PRO A 259 3.38 14.72 -6.51
N LEU A 260 3.07 13.41 -6.52
CA LEU A 260 4.07 12.34 -6.50
C LEU A 260 4.48 11.97 -7.93
N ALA A 261 5.79 11.83 -8.15
CA ALA A 261 6.33 11.41 -9.44
C ALA A 261 5.65 10.13 -9.95
N TRP A 262 5.36 10.08 -11.26
CA TRP A 262 4.59 9.05 -11.96
C TRP A 262 3.07 9.17 -11.81
N TRP A 263 2.57 9.48 -10.61
CA TRP A 263 1.16 9.78 -10.38
C TRP A 263 0.77 11.20 -10.81
N ASP A 264 1.74 12.11 -10.88
CA ASP A 264 1.60 13.49 -11.34
C ASP A 264 1.08 13.64 -12.77
N GLU A 265 1.07 12.56 -13.54
CA GLU A 265 0.47 12.49 -14.88
C GLU A 265 -0.83 11.65 -14.94
N ARG A 266 -1.28 11.06 -13.82
CA ARG A 266 -2.34 10.02 -13.80
C ARG A 266 -3.48 10.31 -12.84
N GLU A 267 -3.14 10.66 -11.60
CA GLU A 267 -4.10 10.79 -10.51
C GLU A 267 -4.50 12.25 -10.31
N THR A 268 -5.80 12.53 -10.37
CA THR A 268 -6.37 13.82 -10.00
C THR A 268 -7.14 13.68 -8.69
N HIS A 269 -6.81 14.49 -7.70
CA HIS A 269 -7.49 14.54 -6.41
C HIS A 269 -8.63 15.56 -6.40
N TRP A 270 -9.74 15.19 -5.79
CA TRP A 270 -10.87 16.07 -5.49
C TRP A 270 -11.25 15.96 -4.01
N VAL A 271 -11.09 17.05 -3.27
CA VAL A 271 -11.50 17.15 -1.88
C VAL A 271 -13.03 17.23 -1.78
N ILE A 272 -13.65 16.18 -1.26
CA ILE A 272 -15.11 16.16 -1.05
C ILE A 272 -15.52 16.19 0.42
N ARG A 273 -14.57 15.91 1.33
CA ARG A 273 -14.77 15.96 2.78
C ARG A 273 -13.59 16.56 3.49
N THR A 274 -13.86 17.12 4.67
CA THR A 274 -12.86 17.77 5.50
C THR A 274 -12.94 17.32 6.95
N LYS A 275 -11.95 17.69 7.77
CA LYS A 275 -11.92 17.40 9.20
C LYS A 275 -13.18 17.77 10.00
N LYS A 276 -14.06 18.64 9.48
CA LYS A 276 -15.33 19.02 10.12
C LYS A 276 -16.34 17.86 10.21
N ASP A 277 -16.14 16.82 9.39
CA ASP A 277 -17.04 15.67 9.29
C ASP A 277 -16.43 14.36 9.82
N VAL A 278 -15.21 14.42 10.38
CA VAL A 278 -14.57 13.30 11.08
C VAL A 278 -15.49 12.78 12.19
N GLY A 279 -15.58 11.46 12.30
CA GLY A 279 -16.44 10.77 13.25
C GLY A 279 -17.91 10.65 12.82
N LYS A 280 -18.24 10.95 11.56
CA LYS A 280 -19.60 10.80 11.01
C LYS A 280 -19.60 9.88 9.80
N TRP A 281 -20.56 8.96 9.77
CA TRP A 281 -20.90 8.24 8.55
C TRP A 281 -21.56 9.17 7.54
N LEU A 282 -21.06 9.17 6.32
CA LEU A 282 -21.53 10.00 5.22
C LEU A 282 -21.82 9.11 4.02
N SER A 283 -22.92 9.41 3.32
CA SER A 283 -23.29 8.77 2.06
C SER A 283 -22.96 9.70 0.91
N GLU A 284 -22.17 9.20 -0.02
CA GLU A 284 -21.76 9.92 -1.22
C GLU A 284 -22.41 9.33 -2.47
N GLU A 285 -22.68 10.20 -3.44
CA GLU A 285 -23.11 9.82 -4.78
C GLU A 285 -22.49 10.79 -5.79
N ARG A 286 -21.69 10.26 -6.73
CA ARG A 286 -20.95 11.04 -7.72
C ARG A 286 -21.26 10.56 -9.13
N SER A 287 -21.45 11.50 -10.06
CA SER A 287 -21.58 11.20 -11.49
C SER A 287 -20.18 11.13 -12.09
N ILE A 288 -19.75 9.92 -12.46
CA ILE A 288 -18.35 9.67 -12.79
C ILE A 288 -17.94 10.45 -14.04
N ARG A 289 -18.75 10.38 -15.12
CA ARG A 289 -18.43 11.07 -16.37
C ARG A 289 -18.39 12.60 -16.19
N ARG A 290 -19.37 13.17 -15.51
CA ARG A 290 -19.43 14.62 -15.26
C ARG A 290 -18.24 15.08 -14.42
N ASP A 291 -17.85 14.28 -13.45
CA ASP A 291 -16.72 14.59 -12.59
C ASP A 291 -15.39 14.47 -13.34
N TYR A 292 -15.23 13.46 -14.19
CA TYR A 292 -14.09 13.33 -15.11
C TYR A 292 -13.96 14.58 -15.99
N GLU A 293 -15.04 14.97 -16.68
CA GLU A 293 -15.05 16.14 -17.57
C GLU A 293 -14.69 17.45 -16.83
N ARG A 294 -15.05 17.57 -15.54
CA ARG A 294 -14.77 18.76 -14.72
C ARG A 294 -13.36 18.77 -14.14
N ALA A 295 -12.90 17.63 -13.62
CA ALA A 295 -11.66 17.55 -12.85
C ALA A 295 -10.44 17.24 -13.72
N ILE A 296 -10.59 16.32 -14.66
CA ILE A 296 -9.52 15.85 -15.55
C ILE A 296 -9.64 16.54 -16.91
N GLY A 297 -10.82 16.49 -17.52
CA GLY A 297 -11.07 17.00 -18.85
C GLY A 297 -10.42 16.16 -19.96
N GLY A 298 -10.23 16.76 -21.14
CA GLY A 298 -9.66 16.07 -22.31
C GLY A 298 -10.65 15.08 -22.95
N ASP A 299 -10.09 14.05 -23.59
CA ASP A 299 -10.89 12.99 -24.21
C ASP A 299 -11.52 12.11 -23.12
N VAL A 300 -12.83 11.87 -23.25
CA VAL A 300 -13.60 11.07 -22.29
C VAL A 300 -13.29 9.57 -22.52
N PRO A 301 -12.88 8.83 -21.48
CA PRO A 301 -12.57 7.40 -21.58
C PRO A 301 -13.82 6.56 -21.89
N GLU A 302 -13.64 5.36 -22.41
CA GLU A 302 -14.79 4.52 -22.79
C GLU A 302 -15.41 3.81 -21.57
N LYS A 303 -14.59 3.50 -20.55
CA LYS A 303 -15.04 2.76 -19.38
C LYS A 303 -14.26 3.08 -18.10
N VAL A 304 -14.92 2.82 -16.97
CA VAL A 304 -14.28 2.57 -15.68
C VAL A 304 -13.70 1.17 -15.72
N VAL A 305 -12.49 0.97 -15.18
CA VAL A 305 -11.85 -0.35 -15.08
C VAL A 305 -11.86 -0.90 -13.65
N GLN A 306 -11.57 -0.06 -12.66
CA GLN A 306 -11.40 -0.48 -11.26
C GLN A 306 -11.85 0.62 -10.30
N ILE A 307 -12.21 0.21 -9.08
CA ILE A 307 -12.36 1.09 -7.93
C ILE A 307 -11.20 0.86 -6.98
N TRP A 308 -10.63 1.95 -6.47
CA TRP A 308 -9.50 1.89 -5.54
C TRP A 308 -9.88 2.48 -4.18
N LEU A 309 -9.31 1.95 -3.11
CA LEU A 309 -9.20 2.63 -1.82
C LEU A 309 -7.73 2.99 -1.62
N ILE A 310 -7.46 4.23 -1.22
CA ILE A 310 -6.08 4.71 -1.03
C ILE A 310 -5.91 5.24 0.38
N ALA A 311 -4.81 4.85 1.00
CA ALA A 311 -4.40 5.34 2.30
C ALA A 311 -2.90 5.64 2.24
N ASN A 312 -2.56 6.89 2.54
CA ASN A 312 -1.18 7.33 2.62
C ASN A 312 -0.94 8.04 3.95
N SER A 313 0.11 7.62 4.65
CA SER A 313 0.57 8.20 5.91
C SER A 313 2.10 8.24 6.00
N LEU A 314 2.77 8.07 4.87
CA LEU A 314 4.20 7.87 4.78
C LEU A 314 4.99 9.14 5.13
N PHE A 315 4.44 10.33 4.86
CA PHE A 315 5.19 11.58 4.92
C PHE A 315 5.22 12.17 6.33
N GLN A 316 4.06 12.48 6.91
CA GLN A 316 3.94 13.01 8.27
C GLN A 316 3.91 11.91 9.34
N ARG A 317 3.75 10.64 8.93
CA ARG A 317 3.68 9.47 9.84
C ARG A 317 2.57 9.56 10.88
N GLY A 318 1.51 10.32 10.57
CA GLY A 318 0.29 10.30 11.36
C GLY A 318 -0.43 8.96 11.21
N THR A 319 -1.45 8.74 12.03
CA THR A 319 -2.32 7.56 11.88
C THR A 319 -3.59 7.98 11.16
N GLY A 320 -3.90 7.28 10.06
CA GLY A 320 -5.18 7.39 9.37
C GLY A 320 -6.08 6.22 9.75
N LYS A 321 -7.37 6.48 9.99
CA LYS A 321 -8.39 5.46 10.26
C LYS A 321 -9.67 5.81 9.51
N CYS A 322 -10.12 4.91 8.66
CA CYS A 322 -11.35 5.08 7.88
C CYS A 322 -12.03 3.75 7.66
N ASP A 323 -13.37 3.76 7.68
CA ASP A 323 -14.16 2.60 7.31
C ASP A 323 -15.01 2.93 6.08
N TYR A 324 -15.26 1.90 5.27
CA TYR A 324 -16.05 1.98 4.05
C TYR A 324 -17.19 0.95 4.09
N ARG A 325 -18.30 1.28 3.44
CA ARG A 325 -19.42 0.36 3.17
C ARG A 325 -20.24 0.79 1.98
N ALA A 326 -21.12 -0.08 1.50
CA ALA A 326 -22.10 0.22 0.45
C ALA A 326 -21.49 0.82 -0.83
N ILE A 327 -20.28 0.38 -1.20
CA ILE A 327 -19.57 0.78 -2.42
C ILE A 327 -20.22 0.13 -3.65
N ARG A 328 -20.82 0.95 -4.50
CA ARG A 328 -21.61 0.48 -5.65
C ARG A 328 -21.40 1.36 -6.87
N LEU A 329 -21.33 0.71 -8.03
CA LEU A 329 -21.56 1.37 -9.31
C LEU A 329 -23.03 1.18 -9.71
N VAL A 330 -23.68 2.27 -10.11
CA VAL A 330 -25.10 2.28 -10.50
C VAL A 330 -25.25 2.96 -11.85
N ASP A 331 -25.87 2.29 -12.81
CA ASP A 331 -26.20 2.83 -14.12
C ASP A 331 -27.65 2.49 -14.49
N GLY A 332 -28.55 3.46 -14.32
CA GLY A 332 -29.99 3.22 -14.44
C GLY A 332 -30.47 2.16 -13.44
N ASP A 333 -30.98 1.03 -13.95
CA ASP A 333 -31.44 -0.12 -13.16
C ASP A 333 -30.33 -1.15 -12.89
N GLU A 334 -29.16 -1.01 -13.53
CA GLU A 334 -28.02 -1.90 -13.30
C GLU A 334 -27.23 -1.45 -12.06
N MET A 335 -26.86 -2.42 -11.23
CA MET A 335 -26.09 -2.19 -10.01
C MET A 335 -24.99 -3.24 -9.88
N LEU A 336 -23.76 -2.78 -9.62
CA LEU A 336 -22.65 -3.60 -9.17
C LEU A 336 -22.33 -3.25 -7.73
N THR A 337 -22.49 -4.22 -6.84
CA THR A 337 -22.08 -4.12 -5.44
C THR A 337 -20.65 -4.63 -5.30
N LEU A 338 -19.77 -3.78 -4.77
CA LEU A 338 -18.37 -4.07 -4.46
C LEU A 338 -18.17 -4.23 -2.95
N CYS A 339 -19.06 -3.55 -2.22
CA CYS A 339 -19.25 -3.47 -0.78
C CYS A 339 -20.63 -2.82 -0.53
#